data_AF-A0A812U2C5-F1
#
_entry.id   AF-A0A812U2C5-F1
#
_cell.length_a   1.000
_cell.length_b   1.000
_cell.length_c   1.000
_cell.angle_alpha   90.00
_cell.angle_beta   90.00
_cell.angle_gamma   90.00
#
_symmetry.space_group_name_H-M   'P 1'
#
loop_
_entity.id
_entity.type
_entity.pdbx_description
1 polymer ?
#
loop_
_entity_poly.entity_id
_entity_poly.type
_entity_poly.pdbx_seq_one_letter_code
_entity_poly.pdbx_strand_id
1 'polypeptide(L)'
;MGYARVAQDLSQFKACLKNGYPFVFGFAVLTSFQTAEVARTGNMVMPQPTDQQLGGHAVCAVGYDDFKQCFIVRNSWGEGWGDKGYFYMPYEYMCHPALASDFWAINWVEGFKNASAKPVAKK
;
A
#
# COMPACT_ATOMS: atom_id res chain seq x y z
N MET A 1 15.86 -13.78 -0.22
CA MET A 1 14.68 -12.91 -0.37
C MET A 1 14.13 -13.09 -1.77
N GLY A 2 12.81 -13.20 -1.91
CA GLY A 2 12.13 -13.21 -3.20
C GLY A 2 11.13 -12.05 -3.29
N TYR A 3 10.75 -11.68 -4.50
CA TYR A 3 9.67 -10.74 -4.75
C TYR A 3 8.74 -11.32 -5.80
N ALA A 4 7.46 -11.03 -5.69
CA ALA A 4 6.45 -11.51 -6.63
C ALA A 4 5.42 -10.41 -6.89
N ARG A 5 4.93 -10.34 -8.12
CA ARG A 5 3.83 -9.45 -8.47
C ARG A 5 2.55 -10.00 -7.88
N VAL A 6 1.75 -9.13 -7.27
CA VAL A 6 0.38 -9.47 -6.87
C VAL A 6 -0.53 -9.11 -8.04
N ALA A 7 -1.35 -10.04 -8.50
CA ALA A 7 -2.31 -9.72 -9.55
C ALA A 7 -3.31 -8.68 -9.04
N GLN A 8 -3.69 -7.72 -9.90
CA GLN A 8 -4.64 -6.67 -9.55
C GLN A 8 -6.06 -7.22 -9.50
N ASP A 9 -6.34 -7.92 -8.41
CA ASP A 9 -7.59 -8.59 -8.14
C ASP A 9 -7.86 -8.58 -6.64
N LEU A 10 -9.12 -8.32 -6.27
CA LEU A 10 -9.52 -8.17 -4.87
C LEU A 10 -9.22 -9.43 -4.05
N SER A 11 -9.44 -10.62 -4.62
CA SER A 11 -9.18 -11.88 -3.92
C SER A 11 -7.69 -12.11 -3.71
N GLN A 12 -6.85 -11.71 -4.68
CA GLN A 12 -5.40 -11.84 -4.60
C GLN A 12 -4.80 -10.87 -3.58
N PHE A 13 -5.27 -9.62 -3.54
CA PHE A 13 -4.86 -8.65 -2.52
C PHE A 13 -5.21 -9.12 -1.10
N LYS A 14 -6.46 -9.57 -0.90
CA LYS A 14 -6.90 -10.10 0.39
C LYS A 14 -6.13 -11.34 0.79
N ALA A 15 -5.89 -12.26 -0.14
CA ALA A 15 -5.08 -13.45 0.10
C ALA A 15 -3.64 -13.09 0.49
N CYS A 16 -3.02 -12.13 -0.19
CA CYS A 16 -1.67 -11.65 0.12
C CYS A 16 -1.59 -11.15 1.58
N LEU A 17 -2.51 -10.24 1.96
CA LEU A 17 -2.57 -9.67 3.30
C LEU A 17 -2.92 -10.71 4.37
N LYS A 18 -3.88 -11.59 4.11
CA LYS A 18 -4.29 -12.67 5.02
C LYS A 18 -3.15 -13.66 5.31
N ASN A 19 -2.26 -13.88 4.34
CA ASN A 19 -1.07 -14.71 4.53
C ASN A 19 0.10 -13.96 5.20
N GLY A 20 -0.12 -12.73 5.68
CA GLY A 20 0.91 -11.96 6.39
C GLY A 20 1.91 -11.26 5.47
N TYR A 21 1.55 -11.07 4.19
CA TYR A 21 2.40 -10.36 3.23
C TYR A 21 1.80 -8.99 2.91
N PRO A 22 2.24 -7.91 3.58
CA PRO A 22 2.07 -6.55 3.08
C PRO A 22 2.68 -6.43 1.69
N PHE A 23 2.06 -5.60 0.85
CA PHE A 23 2.56 -5.36 -0.50
C PHE A 23 2.59 -3.86 -0.80
N VAL A 24 3.54 -3.47 -1.65
CA VAL A 24 3.66 -2.10 -2.15
C VAL A 24 2.97 -1.98 -3.50
N PHE A 25 2.50 -0.77 -3.81
CA PHE A 25 1.88 -0.46 -5.09
C PHE A 25 1.94 1.04 -5.36
N GLY A 26 1.81 1.42 -6.64
CA GLY A 26 1.66 2.80 -7.08
C GLY A 26 0.19 3.14 -7.31
N PHE A 27 -0.20 4.39 -7.06
CA PHE A 27 -1.53 4.90 -7.41
C PHE A 27 -1.47 6.34 -7.92
N ALA A 28 -2.44 6.69 -8.77
CA ALA A 28 -2.65 8.05 -9.22
C ALA A 28 -3.17 8.90 -8.05
N VAL A 29 -2.48 10.00 -7.76
CA VAL A 29 -2.93 10.98 -6.76
C VAL A 29 -3.82 12.00 -7.46
N LEU A 30 -5.10 12.04 -7.10
CA LEU A 30 -6.06 12.99 -7.64
C LEU A 30 -6.29 14.16 -6.67
N THR A 31 -6.89 15.24 -7.17
CA THR A 31 -7.27 16.41 -6.35
C THR A 31 -8.14 16.04 -5.15
N SER A 32 -9.07 15.10 -5.29
CA SER A 32 -9.92 14.59 -4.20
C SER A 32 -9.14 13.91 -3.07
N PHE A 33 -7.94 13.39 -3.34
CA PHE A 33 -7.06 12.81 -2.31
C PHE A 33 -6.28 13.89 -1.53
N GLN A 34 -5.98 15.03 -2.16
CA GLN A 34 -5.17 16.11 -1.58
C GLN A 34 -6.02 17.16 -0.81
N THR A 35 -7.14 16.74 -0.23
CA THR A 35 -8.00 17.63 0.58
C THR A 35 -7.61 17.63 2.05
N ALA A 36 -7.94 18.71 2.76
CA ALA A 36 -7.74 18.79 4.20
C ALA A 36 -8.52 17.71 4.97
N GLU A 37 -9.67 17.28 4.46
CA GLU A 37 -10.48 16.24 5.09
C GLU A 37 -9.81 14.86 5.00
N VAL A 38 -9.26 14.51 3.82
CA VAL A 38 -8.46 13.27 3.66
C VAL A 38 -7.19 13.36 4.51
N ALA A 39 -6.51 14.50 4.52
CA ALA A 39 -5.32 14.71 5.35
C ALA A 39 -5.60 14.64 6.86
N ARG A 40 -6.85 14.86 7.29
CA ARG A 40 -7.27 14.79 8.70
C ARG A 40 -7.76 13.39 9.10
N THR A 41 -8.40 12.67 8.18
CA THR A 41 -9.11 11.43 8.50
C THR A 41 -8.50 10.18 7.89
N GLY A 42 -7.73 10.33 6.82
CA GLY A 42 -7.29 9.22 5.98
C GLY A 42 -8.40 8.60 5.15
N ASN A 43 -9.64 9.11 5.15
CA ASN A 43 -10.72 8.50 4.37
C ASN A 43 -10.64 8.95 2.92
N MET A 44 -10.08 8.10 2.05
CA MET A 44 -10.00 8.37 0.62
C MET A 44 -11.37 8.13 -0.04
N VAL A 45 -11.71 9.01 -0.99
CA VAL A 45 -12.93 8.90 -1.79
C VAL A 45 -12.61 8.41 -3.20
N MET A 46 -13.62 7.91 -3.90
CA MET A 46 -13.51 7.62 -5.34
C MET A 46 -13.33 8.92 -6.14
N PRO A 47 -12.71 8.85 -7.34
CA PRO A 47 -12.52 10.01 -8.20
C PRO A 47 -13.83 10.75 -8.45
N GLN A 48 -13.76 12.08 -8.41
CA GLN A 48 -14.87 12.98 -8.76
C GLN A 48 -14.79 13.38 -10.24
N PRO A 49 -15.90 13.75 -10.89
CA PRO A 49 -15.90 14.12 -12.32
C PRO A 49 -14.94 15.26 -12.69
N THR A 50 -14.62 16.13 -11.73
CA THR A 50 -13.72 17.28 -11.91
C THR A 50 -12.31 17.02 -11.40
N ASP A 51 -11.99 15.77 -11.03
CA ASP A 51 -10.66 15.46 -10.51
C ASP A 51 -9.57 15.63 -11.55
N GLN A 52 -8.46 16.23 -11.12
CA GLN A 52 -7.23 16.29 -11.88
C GLN A 52 -6.18 15.40 -11.24
N GLN A 53 -5.40 14.71 -12.07
CA GLN A 53 -4.26 13.95 -11.58
C GLN A 53 -3.11 14.92 -11.24
N LEU A 54 -2.71 14.90 -9.98
CA LEU A 54 -1.62 15.71 -9.44
C LEU A 54 -0.27 14.99 -9.54
N GLY A 55 -0.27 13.66 -9.60
CA GLY A 55 0.94 12.86 -9.75
C GLY A 55 0.70 11.38 -9.50
N GLY A 56 1.78 10.68 -9.17
CA GLY A 56 1.75 9.30 -8.70
C GLY A 56 2.41 9.18 -7.32
N HIS A 57 1.95 8.23 -6.51
CA HIS A 57 2.54 7.96 -5.20
C HIS A 57 2.60 6.46 -4.95
N ALA A 58 3.63 6.01 -4.22
CA ALA A 58 3.84 4.61 -3.89
C ALA A 58 3.73 4.40 -2.37
N VAL A 59 2.95 3.39 -1.98
CA VAL A 59 2.52 3.16 -0.60
C VAL A 59 2.44 1.67 -0.30
N CYS A 60 2.18 1.30 0.96
CA CYS A 60 2.13 -0.09 1.41
C CYS A 60 0.73 -0.45 1.92
N ALA A 61 0.09 -1.43 1.30
CA ALA A 61 -1.13 -2.04 1.83
C ALA A 61 -0.75 -2.97 2.99
N VAL A 62 -1.40 -2.78 4.15
CA VAL A 62 -1.08 -3.51 5.39
C VAL A 62 -2.29 -4.25 5.98
N GLY A 63 -3.47 -4.05 5.42
CA GLY A 63 -4.70 -4.69 5.88
C GLY A 63 -5.90 -4.33 5.01
N TYR A 64 -7.06 -4.84 5.39
CA TYR A 64 -8.32 -4.54 4.73
C TYR A 64 -9.48 -4.63 5.73
N ASP A 65 -10.57 -3.92 5.45
CA ASP A 65 -11.80 -3.91 6.24
C ASP A 65 -12.98 -4.20 5.30
N ASP A 66 -13.58 -5.39 5.48
CA ASP A 66 -14.72 -5.82 4.68
C ASP A 66 -16.04 -5.16 5.07
N PHE A 67 -16.15 -4.59 6.26
CA PHE A 67 -17.33 -3.80 6.61
C PHE A 67 -17.29 -2.45 5.88
N LYS A 68 -16.11 -1.83 5.82
CA LYS A 68 -15.89 -0.53 5.14
C LYS A 68 -15.56 -0.63 3.65
N GLN A 69 -15.31 -1.84 3.14
CA GLN A 69 -14.90 -2.10 1.76
C GLN A 69 -13.64 -1.30 1.34
N CYS A 70 -12.62 -1.29 2.21
CA CYS A 70 -11.39 -0.54 1.98
C CYS A 70 -10.13 -1.31 2.38
N PHE A 71 -9.02 -0.99 1.71
CA PHE A 71 -7.68 -1.36 2.13
C PHE A 71 -7.13 -0.35 3.13
N ILE A 72 -6.43 -0.85 4.14
CA ILE A 72 -5.67 -0.04 5.09
C ILE A 72 -4.28 0.13 4.51
N VAL A 73 -3.92 1.38 4.25
CA VAL A 73 -2.71 1.74 3.52
C VAL A 73 -1.84 2.64 4.39
N ARG A 74 -0.58 2.24 4.58
CA ARG A 74 0.42 3.03 5.28
C ARG A 74 1.03 4.05 4.33
N ASN A 75 0.91 5.32 4.70
CA ASN A 75 1.55 6.43 3.99
C ASN A 75 2.94 6.74 4.56
N SER A 76 3.64 7.69 3.95
CA SER A 76 5.00 8.11 4.29
C SER A 76 5.12 9.62 4.55
N TRP A 77 4.04 10.27 4.99
CA TRP A 77 3.97 11.72 5.23
C TRP A 77 3.92 12.09 6.72
N GLY A 78 4.35 11.16 7.59
CA GLY A 78 4.38 11.34 9.04
C GLY A 78 3.05 11.00 9.71
N GLU A 79 3.10 10.87 11.04
CA GLU A 79 1.94 10.44 11.84
C GLU A 79 0.86 11.53 11.98
N GLY A 80 1.21 12.80 11.72
CA GLY A 80 0.27 13.91 11.73
C GLY A 80 -0.67 13.98 10.51
N TRP A 81 -0.48 13.10 9.52
CA TRP A 81 -1.31 13.03 8.33
C TRP A 81 -2.20 11.78 8.36
N GLY A 82 -3.44 11.92 7.92
CA GLY A 82 -4.44 10.84 7.91
C GLY A 82 -4.74 10.34 9.32
N ASP A 83 -5.08 9.06 9.43
CA ASP A 83 -5.22 8.39 10.73
C ASP A 83 -3.85 7.86 11.16
N LYS A 84 -3.09 8.67 11.91
CA LYS A 84 -1.76 8.32 12.43
C LYS A 84 -0.77 7.85 11.34
N GLY A 85 -0.81 8.48 10.17
CA GLY A 85 0.02 8.11 9.01
C GLY A 85 -0.62 7.07 8.07
N TYR A 86 -1.87 6.66 8.32
CA TYR A 86 -2.61 5.71 7.50
C TYR A 86 -3.76 6.37 6.76
N PHE A 87 -4.18 5.73 5.67
CA PHE A 87 -5.41 6.05 4.98
C PHE A 87 -6.13 4.79 4.52
N TYR A 88 -7.39 4.97 4.15
CA TYR A 88 -8.35 3.92 3.84
C TYR A 88 -8.73 4.05 2.37
N MET A 89 -8.16 3.20 1.51
CA MET A 89 -8.38 3.24 0.07
C MET A 89 -9.55 2.32 -0.32
N PRO A 90 -10.61 2.81 -1.01
CA PRO A 90 -11.69 1.94 -1.47
C PRO A 90 -11.19 0.77 -2.30
N TYR A 91 -11.81 -0.41 -2.16
CA TYR A 91 -11.46 -1.59 -2.97
C TYR A 91 -11.53 -1.29 -4.47
N GLU A 92 -12.56 -0.56 -4.88
CA GLU A 92 -12.78 -0.16 -6.27
C GLU A 92 -11.62 0.67 -6.81
N TYR A 93 -11.06 1.59 -6.01
CA TYR A 93 -9.92 2.41 -6.42
C TYR A 93 -8.69 1.56 -6.72
N MET A 94 -8.34 0.65 -5.79
CA MET A 94 -7.14 -0.19 -5.93
C MET A 94 -7.27 -1.21 -7.07
N CYS A 95 -8.48 -1.70 -7.33
CA CYS A 95 -8.73 -2.67 -8.39
C CYS A 95 -8.89 -2.03 -9.78
N HIS A 96 -9.02 -0.70 -9.86
CA HIS A 96 -9.19 -0.03 -11.14
C HIS A 96 -7.85 0.11 -11.88
N PRO A 97 -7.69 -0.44 -13.09
CA PRO A 97 -6.40 -0.54 -13.79
C PRO A 97 -5.80 0.81 -14.18
N ALA A 98 -6.62 1.86 -14.29
CA ALA A 98 -6.15 3.22 -14.56
C ALA A 98 -5.75 4.02 -13.30
N LEU A 99 -6.09 3.54 -12.10
CA LEU A 99 -5.92 4.30 -10.86
C LEU A 99 -4.79 3.75 -9.98
N ALA A 100 -4.48 2.46 -10.08
CA ALA A 100 -3.40 1.82 -9.34
C ALA A 100 -2.69 0.76 -10.18
N SER A 101 -1.39 0.59 -9.94
CA SER A 101 -0.52 -0.32 -10.69
C SER A 101 0.64 -0.83 -9.83
N ASP A 102 1.42 -1.76 -10.40
CA ASP A 102 2.72 -2.19 -9.86
C ASP A 102 2.68 -2.74 -8.43
N PHE A 103 1.80 -3.72 -8.22
CA PHE A 103 1.66 -4.42 -6.95
C PHE A 103 2.76 -5.46 -6.73
N TRP A 104 3.55 -5.31 -5.66
CA TRP A 104 4.68 -6.19 -5.34
C TRP A 104 4.69 -6.60 -3.87
N ALA A 105 4.78 -7.91 -3.63
CA ALA A 105 5.04 -8.47 -2.31
C ALA A 105 6.49 -8.93 -2.21
N ILE A 106 7.13 -8.69 -1.06
CA ILE A 106 8.48 -9.17 -0.74
C ILE A 106 8.33 -10.31 0.26
N ASN A 107 9.00 -11.43 0.00
CA ASN A 107 9.02 -12.56 0.91
C ASN A 107 10.45 -12.90 1.36
N TRP A 108 10.59 -13.20 2.65
CA TRP A 108 11.80 -13.75 3.23
C TRP A 108 11.81 -15.26 3.02
N VAL A 109 12.79 -15.74 2.25
CA VAL A 109 13.05 -17.17 2.14
C VAL A 109 13.82 -17.59 3.39
N GLU A 110 13.32 -18.60 4.13
CA GLU A 110 13.86 -19.03 5.43
C GLU A 110 15.33 -19.52 5.44
N GLY A 111 16.01 -19.54 4.30
CA GLY A 111 17.43 -19.92 4.19
C GLY A 111 18.44 -18.91 4.75
N PHE A 112 18.02 -17.76 5.28
CA PHE A 112 18.94 -16.71 5.80
C PHE A 112 19.06 -16.64 7.32
N LYS A 113 18.42 -17.54 8.09
CA LYS A 113 18.62 -17.60 9.55
C LYS A 113 20.06 -18.00 9.94
N ASN A 114 20.82 -18.62 9.04
CA ASN A 114 22.18 -19.11 9.27
C ASN A 114 23.29 -18.31 8.57
N ALA A 115 22.98 -17.15 7.97
CA ALA A 115 24.01 -16.25 7.48
C ALA A 115 24.60 -15.46 8.66
N SER A 116 25.33 -16.15 9.55
CA SER A 116 26.15 -15.50 10.56
C SER A 116 27.15 -14.59 9.86
N ALA A 117 27.18 -13.31 10.24
CA ALA A 117 28.20 -12.38 9.81
C ALA A 117 29.58 -13.01 10.09
N LYS A 118 30.40 -13.18 9.04
CA LYS A 118 31.79 -13.63 9.22
C LYS A 118 32.49 -12.62 10.14
N PRO A 119 33.25 -13.07 11.16
CA PRO A 119 34.01 -12.14 11.98
C PRO A 119 35.01 -11.42 11.10
N VAL A 120 35.04 -10.09 11.18
CA VAL A 120 36.08 -9.28 10.54
C VAL A 120 37.39 -9.62 11.23
N ALA A 121 38.32 -10.25 10.50
CA ALA A 121 39.67 -10.46 10.97
C ALA A 121 40.35 -9.10 11.13
N LYS A 122 40.68 -8.72 12.38
CA LYS A 122 41.54 -7.57 12.66
C LYS A 122 42.95 -7.93 12.19
N LYS A 123 43.49 -7.14 11.26
CA LYS A 123 44.94 -7.01 11.06
C LYS A 123 45.46 -5.92 11.97
#